data_AF-A0A349D491-F1
#
_entry.id   AF-A0A349D491-F1
#
_cell.length_a   1.000
_cell.length_b   1.000
_cell.length_c   1.000
_cell.angle_alpha   90.00
_cell.angle_beta   90.00
_cell.angle_gamma   90.00
#
_symmetry.space_group_name_H-M   'P 1'
#
loop_
_entity.id
_entity.type
_entity.pdbx_description
1 polymer ?
#
loop_
_entity_poly.entity_id
_entity_poly.type
_entity_poly.pdbx_seq_one_letter_code
_entity_poly.pdbx_strand_id
1 'polypeptide(L)' 'MKIAILSRNPQLYSTSRLVEAGKERGHEMLVLDHLKCSISCDIEKPKVLYKGE' A
#
# COMPACT_ATOMS: atom_id res chain seq x y z
N MET A 1 -12.37 -5.35 0.31
CA MET A 1 -11.11 -5.70 -0.39
C MET A 1 -9.94 -5.07 0.36
N LYS A 2 -8.74 -5.65 0.26
CA LYS A 2 -7.50 -5.06 0.79
C LYS A 2 -6.84 -4.24 -0.31
N ILE A 3 -6.65 -2.94 -0.08
CA ILE A 3 -6.09 -2.00 -1.05
C ILE A 3 -4.86 -1.33 -0.41
N ALA A 4 -3.71 -1.48 -1.04
CA ALA A 4 -2.47 -0.83 -0.64
C ALA A 4 -2.23 0.43 -1.47
N ILE A 5 -1.97 1.55 -0.81
CA ILE A 5 -1.56 2.82 -1.42
C ILE A 5 -0.06 2.98 -1.24
N LEU A 6 0.67 3.02 -2.35
CA LEU A 6 2.11 3.26 -2.36
C LEU A 6 2.38 4.76 -2.25
N SER A 7 2.77 5.22 -1.06
CA SER A 7 3.05 6.63 -0.79
C SER A 7 4.08 6.79 0.31
N ARG A 8 5.06 7.66 0.11
CA ARG A 8 6.09 7.96 1.13
C ARG A 8 5.56 8.80 2.28
N ASN A 9 4.46 9.53 2.06
CA ASN A 9 3.89 10.39 3.08
C ASN A 9 2.37 10.16 3.21
N PRO A 10 1.94 9.48 4.29
CA PRO A 10 0.52 9.24 4.55
C PRO A 10 -0.26 10.54 4.84
N GLN A 11 0.42 11.62 5.21
CA GLN A 11 -0.21 12.91 5.53
C GLN A 11 -0.49 13.77 4.29
N LEU A 12 -0.05 13.35 3.10
CA LEU A 12 -0.40 14.05 1.87
C LEU A 12 -1.93 14.01 1.69
N TYR A 13 -2.50 15.15 1.31
CA TYR A 13 -3.94 15.29 1.08
C TYR A 13 -4.48 14.18 0.16
N SER A 14 -3.78 13.90 -0.94
CA SER A 14 -4.15 12.86 -1.90
C SER A 14 -4.20 11.46 -1.26
N THR A 15 -3.17 11.10 -0.49
CA THR A 15 -3.11 9.80 0.21
C THR A 15 -4.23 9.67 1.24
N SER A 16 -4.44 10.72 2.04
CA SER A 16 -5.47 10.74 3.09
C SER A 16 -6.88 10.62 2.51
N ARG A 17 -7.19 11.39 1.45
CA ARG A 17 -8.50 11.34 0.77
C ARG A 17 -8.79 9.98 0.16
N LEU A 18 -7.78 9.32 -0.41
CA LEU A 18 -7.94 7.96 -0.96
C LEU A 18 -8.21 6.93 0.14
N VAL A 19 -7.53 7.03 1.28
CA VAL A 19 -7.78 6.17 2.45
C VAL A 19 -9.20 6.37 2.98
N GLU A 20 -9.63 7.62 3.13
CA GLU A 20 -10.97 7.97 3.61
C GLU A 20 -12.06 7.43 2.69
N ALA A 21 -11.96 7.73 1.39
CA ALA A 21 -12.91 7.27 0.37
C ALA A 21 -12.98 5.74 0.24
N GLY A 22 -11.87 5.05 0.52
CA GLY A 22 -11.80 3.59 0.56
C GLY A 22 -12.45 3.01 1.81
N LYS A 23 -12.22 3.63 2.97
CA LYS A 23 -12.85 3.24 4.24
C LYS A 23 -14.36 3.43 4.22
N GLU A 24 -14.85 4.54 3.65
CA GLU A 24 -16.29 4.78 3.46
C GLU A 24 -16.96 3.69 2.63
N ARG A 25 -16.22 3.10 1.67
CA ARG A 25 -16.68 1.98 0.85
C ARG A 25 -16.50 0.61 1.52
N GLY A 26 -16.09 0.57 2.78
CA GLY A 26 -15.84 -0.67 3.53
C GLY A 26 -14.61 -1.44 3.04
N HIS A 27 -13.61 -0.74 2.48
CA HIS A 27 -12.34 -1.34 2.08
C HIS A 27 -11.26 -1.17 3.14
N GLU A 28 -10.38 -2.16 3.25
CA GLU A 28 -9.24 -2.12 4.15
C GLU A 28 -8.09 -1.43 3.40
N MET A 29 -7.75 -0.23 3.86
CA MET A 29 -6.78 0.65 3.22
C MET A 29 -5.46 0.64 3.98
N LEU A 30 -4.36 0.32 3.29
CA LEU A 30 -3.02 0.27 3.87
C LEU A 30 -2.11 1.25 3.12
N VAL A 31 -1.42 2.14 3.83
CA VAL A 31 -0.42 3.03 3.19
C VAL A 31 0.96 2.41 3.37
N LEU A 32 1.62 2.11 2.26
CA LEU A 32 2.94 1.49 2.23
C LEU A 32 3.97 2.45 1.62
N ASP A 33 5.10 2.55 2.30
CA ASP A 33 6.26 3.27 1.79
C ASP A 33 6.95 2.41 0.72
N HIS A 34 6.85 2.85 -0.54
CA HIS A 34 7.39 2.12 -1.67
C HIS A 34 8.92 1.96 -1.64
N LEU A 35 9.66 2.79 -0.90
CA LEU A 35 11.12 2.62 -0.74
C LEU A 35 11.47 1.44 0.17
N LYS A 36 10.53 1.00 1.00
CA LYS A 36 10.66 -0.16 1.89
C LYS A 36 10.03 -1.42 1.30
N CYS A 37 9.48 -1.32 0.10
CA CYS A 37 8.97 -2.43 -0.67
C CYS A 37 10.11 -3.02 -1.52
N SER A 38 10.57 -4.20 -1.16
CA SER A 38 11.45 -4.99 -2.02
C SER A 38 10.57 -5.93 -2.84
N ILE A 39 10.59 -5.78 -4.17
CA ILE A 39 9.87 -6.67 -5.06
C ILE A 39 10.72 -7.92 -5.25
N SER A 40 10.32 -9.05 -4.65
CA SER A 40 10.93 -10.34 -4.96
C SER A 40 10.27 -10.88 -6.23
N CYS A 41 10.99 -10.78 -7.34
CA CYS A 41 10.55 -11.27 -8.64
C CYS A 41 10.86 -12.77 -8.76
N ASP A 42 10.18 -13.59 -7.96
CA ASP A 42 10.14 -15.04 -8.17
C ASP A 42 9.14 -15.35 -9.28
N ILE A 43 9.59 -16.09 -10.31
CA ILE A 43 8.88 -16.36 -11.57
C ILE A 43 7.50 -17.00 -11.35
N GLU A 44 7.30 -17.73 -10.25
CA GLU A 44 6.03 -18.43 -9.97
C GLU A 44 5.06 -17.63 -9.08
N LYS A 45 5.54 -16.71 -8.24
CA LYS A 45 4.72 -15.92 -7.29
C LYS A 45 5.38 -14.57 -6.96
N PRO A 46 5.11 -13.51 -7.74
CA PRO A 46 5.62 -12.19 -7.41
C PRO A 46 5.04 -11.75 -6.05
N LYS A 47 5.93 -11.51 -5.08
CA LYS A 47 5.57 -11.02 -3.76
C LYS A 47 6.19 -9.64 -3.54
N VAL A 48 5.42 -8.75 -2.92
CA VAL A 48 5.92 -7.44 -2.47
C VAL A 48 6.25 -7.60 -0.99
N LEU A 49 7.55 -7.63 -0.66
CA LEU A 49 8.05 -7.69 0.71
C LEU A 49 8.10 -6.27 1.28
N TYR A 50 7.46 -6.04 2.42
CA TYR A 50 7.43 -4.71 3.05
C TYR A 50 8.20 -4.78 4.37
N LYS A 51 9.33 -4.04 4.46
CA LYS A 51 10.26 -4.05 5.61
C LYS A 51 10.99 -5.38 5.88
N GLY A 52 11.14 -6.25 4.89
CA GLY A 52 11.96 -7.47 5.01
C GLY A 52 11.23 -8.69 5.60
N GLU A 53 9.90 -8.63 5.71
CA GLU A 53 9.01 -9.79 5.94
C GLU A 53 7.99 -9.94 4.79
#